data_AF-A0A239BF14-F1
#
_entry.id   AF-A0A239BF14-F1
#
_cell.length_a   1.000
_cell.length_b   1.000
_cell.length_c   1.000
_cell.angle_alpha   90.00
_cell.angle_beta   90.00
_cell.angle_gamma   90.00
#
_symmetry.space_group_name_H-M   'P 1'
#
loop_
_entity.id
_entity.type
_entity.pdbx_description
1 polymer ?
#
loop_
_entity_poly.entity_id
_entity_poly.type
_entity_poly.pdbx_seq_one_letter_code
_entity_poly.pdbx_strand_id
1 'polypeptide(L)' 'MNTKYYRTWEEYKAEHPEIDERLEGVMVPKMQSYEEMMFGFVMMLLM' A
#
# COMPACT_ATOMS: atom_id res chain seq x y z
N MET A 1 7.37 -4.44 -14.25
CA MET A 1 6.20 -4.65 -13.38
C MET A 1 5.23 -3.47 -13.53
N ASN A 2 4.89 -3.10 -14.78
CA ASN A 2 4.06 -1.94 -15.09
C ASN A 2 2.61 -2.41 -15.22
N THR A 3 1.89 -2.44 -14.12
CA THR A 3 0.47 -2.80 -14.09
C THR A 3 -0.28 -1.70 -13.36
N LYS A 4 -1.52 -1.41 -13.78
CA LYS A 4 -2.37 -0.44 -13.08
C LYS A 4 -2.66 -0.78 -11.60
N TYR A 5 -2.32 -1.99 -11.18
CA TYR A 5 -2.58 -2.51 -9.84
C TYR A 5 -1.33 -2.57 -8.96
N TYR A 6 -0.17 -2.21 -9.51
CA TYR A 6 1.08 -2.19 -8.77
C TYR A 6 1.70 -0.82 -8.92
N ARG A 7 1.86 -0.12 -7.79
CA ARG A 7 2.49 1.19 -7.71
C ARG A 7 3.40 1.19 -6.50
N THR A 8 4.60 1.72 -6.66
CA THR A 8 5.56 1.84 -5.55
C THR A 8 5.22 3.04 -4.67
N TRP A 9 5.72 3.03 -3.43
CA TRP A 9 5.52 4.14 -2.50
C TRP A 9 6.07 5.47 -3.05
N GLU A 10 7.24 5.45 -3.70
CA GLU A 10 7.85 6.63 -4.31
C GLU A 10 6.99 7.22 -5.44
N GLU A 11 6.39 6.37 -6.28
CA GLU A 11 5.45 6.80 -7.32
C GLU A 11 4.16 7.37 -6.74
N TYR A 12 3.66 6.79 -5.63
CA TYR A 12 2.49 7.30 -4.93
C TYR A 12 2.76 8.67 -4.30
N LYS A 13 3.91 8.84 -3.63
CA LYS A 13 4.32 10.12 -3.01
C LYS A 13 4.53 11.22 -4.05
N ALA A 14 5.09 10.88 -5.22
CA ALA A 14 5.27 11.84 -6.31
C ALA A 14 3.93 12.43 -6.82
N GLU A 15 2.84 11.67 -6.73
CA GLU A 15 1.49 12.12 -7.10
C GLU A 15 0.74 12.83 -5.95
N HIS A 16 1.23 12.70 -4.70
CA HIS A 16 0.60 13.20 -3.49
C HIS A 16 1.54 14.07 -2.64
N PRO A 17 1.87 15.30 -3.11
CA PRO A 17 2.74 16.23 -2.39
C PRO A 17 2.18 16.71 -1.04
N GLU A 18 0.90 16.45 -0.75
CA GLU A 18 0.24 16.73 0.52
C GLU A 18 0.65 15.81 1.67
N ILE A 19 1.35 14.71 1.39
CA ILE A 19 1.81 13.77 2.40
C ILE A 19 3.03 14.34 3.11
N ASP A 20 2.84 14.74 4.36
CA ASP A 20 3.93 15.17 5.25
C ASP A 20 4.87 13.98 5.50
N GLU A 21 6.18 14.18 5.32
CA GLU A 21 7.22 13.16 5.53
C GLU A 21 7.16 12.52 6.93
N ARG A 22 6.64 13.25 7.93
CA ARG A 22 6.46 12.75 9.29
C ARG A 22 5.40 11.65 9.39
N LEU A 23 4.47 11.59 8.44
CA LEU A 23 3.40 10.59 8.40
C LEU A 23 3.83 9.30 7.69
N GLU A 24 4.92 9.30 6.93
CA GLU A 24 5.40 8.11 6.20
C GLU A 24 5.66 6.92 7.12
N GLY A 25 6.29 7.16 8.26
CA GLY A 25 6.60 6.11 9.25
C GLY A 25 5.36 5.42 9.82
N VAL A 26 4.18 6.02 9.67
CA VAL A 26 2.89 5.43 10.08
C VAL A 26 2.12 4.90 8.85
N MET A 27 2.13 5.63 7.74
CA MET A 27 1.38 5.27 6.53
C MET A 27 1.93 4.02 5.85
N VAL A 28 3.25 3.90 5.71
CA VAL A 28 3.91 2.76 5.07
C VAL A 28 3.53 1.43 5.75
N PRO A 29 3.74 1.24 7.07
CA PRO A 29 3.34 -0.02 7.72
C PRO A 29 1.83 -0.23 7.71
N LYS A 30 1.02 0.84 7.69
CA LYS A 30 -0.43 0.71 7.63
C LYS A 30 -0.91 0.21 6.27
N MET A 31 -0.37 0.72 5.17
CA MET A 31 -0.69 0.23 3.83
C MET A 31 -0.29 -1.23 3.66
N GLN A 32 0.91 -1.61 4.10
CA GLN A 32 1.36 -3.00 4.11
C GLN A 32 0.38 -3.92 4.88
N SER A 33 -0.10 -3.47 6.05
CA SER A 33 -1.07 -4.25 6.84
C SER A 33 -2.41 -4.46 6.12
N TYR A 34 -2.84 -3.49 5.29
CA TYR A 34 -4.06 -3.64 4.49
C TYR A 34 -3.88 -4.63 3.34
N GLU A 35 -2.72 -4.62 2.69
CA GLU A 35 -2.39 -5.60 1.65
C GLU A 35 -2.38 -7.03 2.22
N GLU A 36 -1.73 -7.22 3.38
CA GLU A 36 -1.69 -8.51 4.07
C GLU A 36 -3.08 -8.99 4.50
N MET A 37 -3.91 -8.09 5.03
CA MET A 37 -5.28 -8.41 5.42
C MET A 37 -6.15 -8.80 4.20
N MET A 38 -6.03 -8.07 3.10
CA MET A 38 -6.75 -8.36 1.87
C MET A 38 -6.30 -9.71 1.29
N PHE A 39 -4.99 -9.95 1.25
CA PHE A 39 -4.44 -11.23 0.83
C PHE A 39 -4.94 -12.38 1.71
N GLY A 40 -4.87 -12.22 3.04
CA GLY A 40 -5.36 -13.21 3.99
C GLY A 40 -6.86 -13.49 3.84
N PHE A 41 -7.67 -12.46 3.61
CA PHE A 41 -9.10 -12.61 3.34
C PHE A 41 -9.37 -13.40 2.06
N VAL A 42 -8.68 -13.10 0.96
CA VAL A 42 -8.82 -13.84 -0.30
C VAL A 42 -8.39 -15.29 -0.13
N MET A 43 -7.28 -15.55 0.56
CA MET A 43 -6.81 -16.91 0.84
C MET A 43 -7.82 -17.70 1.69
N MET A 44 -8.47 -17.07 2.66
CA MET A 44 -9.54 -17.69 3.46
C MET A 44 -10.76 -18.08 2.60
N LEU A 45 -11.11 -17.30 1.58
CA LEU A 45 -12.25 -17.62 0.71
C LEU A 45 -11.98 -18.79 -0.24
N LEU A 46 -10.70 -19.06 -0.53
CA LEU A 46 -10.27 -20.10 -1.48
C LEU A 46 -9.95 -21.44 -0.80
N MET A 47 -9.81 -21.46 0.53
CA MET A 47 -9.61 -22.66 1.36
C MET A 47 -10.89 -23.10 2.04
#